data_AF-A0A8A8S9P7-F1
#
_entry.id   AF-A0A8A8S9P7-F1
#
_cell.length_a   1.000
_cell.length_b   1.000
_cell.length_c   1.000
_cell.angle_alpha   90.00
_cell.angle_beta   90.00
_cell.angle_gamma   90.00
#
_symmetry.space_group_name_H-M   'P 1'
#
loop_
_entity.id
_entity.type
_entity.pdbx_description
1 polymer ?
#
loop_
_entity_poly.entity_id
_entity_poly.type
_entity_poly.pdbx_seq_one_letter_code
_entity_poly.pdbx_strand_id
1 'polypeptide(L)' 'MEHIMGLLRIHVRRGIDLAVRDTMRMSSDPYVIVKLGKQKYRTRVVKRNLNPEWNEDLTLSIVDLSTPVKL' A
#
# COMPACT_ATOMS: atom_id res chain seq x y z
N MET A 1 11.68 -7.58 24.45
CA MET A 1 11.59 -6.30 23.72
C MET A 1 11.92 -6.62 22.28
N GLU A 2 11.00 -6.40 21.33
CA GLU A 2 11.31 -6.65 19.91
C GLU A 2 12.41 -5.68 19.47
N HIS A 3 13.54 -6.21 19.01
CA HIS A 3 14.66 -5.40 18.56
C HIS A 3 14.37 -4.88 17.16
N ILE A 4 14.14 -3.57 17.04
CA ILE A 4 13.94 -2.92 15.74
C ILE A 4 15.30 -2.78 15.07
N MET A 5 15.50 -3.47 13.95
CA MET A 5 16.72 -3.40 13.16
C MET A 5 16.78 -2.16 12.25
N GLY A 6 15.63 -1.62 11.88
CA GLY A 6 15.56 -0.41 11.05
C GLY A 6 14.13 0.02 10.73
N LEU A 7 14.02 1.10 9.95
CA LEU A 7 12.75 1.62 9.46
C LEU A 7 12.73 1.56 7.93
N LEU A 8 11.67 1.01 7.37
CA LEU A 8 11.42 0.99 5.93
C LEU A 8 10.35 2.02 5.59
N ARG A 9 10.72 3.07 4.86
CA ARG A 9 9.77 4.05 4.31
C ARG A 9 9.43 3.67 2.87
N ILE A 10 8.15 3.43 2.61
CA ILE A 10 7.60 3.09 1.29
C ILE A 10 6.74 4.26 0.81
N HIS A 11 7.17 4.87 -0.29
CA HIS A 11 6.43 5.95 -0.93
C HIS A 11 5.50 5.38 -2.00
N VAL A 12 4.20 5.29 -1.69
CA VAL A 12 3.18 4.81 -2.63
C VAL A 12 2.75 5.98 -3.51
N ARG A 13 3.25 6.00 -4.75
CA ARG A 13 3.02 7.10 -5.71
C ARG A 13 1.64 7.04 -6.34
N ARG A 14 1.45 6.12 -7.27
CA ARG A 14 0.24 6.02 -8.10
C ARG A 14 0.00 4.62 -8.64
N GLY A 15 -1.24 4.35 -9.01
CA GLY A 15 -1.65 3.21 -9.83
C GLY A 15 -1.85 3.66 -11.27
N ILE A 16 -1.65 2.76 -12.23
CA ILE A 16 -1.81 3.03 -13.66
C ILE A 16 -2.72 1.95 -14.24
N ASP A 17 -3.75 2.35 -14.98
CA ASP A 17 -4.70 1.49 -15.69
C ASP A 17 -5.20 0.30 -14.85
N LEU A 18 -5.66 0.61 -13.64
CA LEU A 18 -6.19 -0.39 -12.74
C LEU A 18 -7.46 -1.03 -13.29
N ALA A 19 -7.67 -2.30 -12.95
CA ALA A 19 -8.86 -3.03 -13.37
C ALA A 19 -10.15 -2.37 -12.85
N VAL A 20 -11.17 -2.33 -13.71
CA VAL A 20 -12.54 -1.96 -13.34
C VAL A 20 -13.13 -3.04 -12.44
N ARG A 21 -13.67 -2.63 -11.29
CA ARG A 21 -14.36 -3.51 -10.34
C ARG A 21 -15.78 -3.05 -10.02
N ASP A 22 -16.11 -1.80 -10.32
CA ASP A 22 -17.48 -1.30 -10.41
C ASP A 22 -17.85 -1.19 -11.89
N THR A 23 -18.52 -2.21 -12.43
CA THR A 23 -18.92 -2.29 -13.84
C THR A 23 -19.99 -1.27 -14.19
N MET A 24 -20.88 -0.91 -13.24
CA MET A 24 -21.92 0.09 -13.46
C MET A 24 -21.32 1.48 -13.68
N ARG A 25 -20.24 1.80 -12.96
CA ARG A 25 -19.55 3.11 -13.08
C ARG A 25 -18.29 3.06 -13.94
N MET A 26 -17.99 1.92 -14.55
CA MET A 26 -16.77 1.66 -15.32
C MET A 26 -15.49 2.11 -14.58
N SER A 27 -15.42 1.89 -13.27
CA SER A 27 -14.34 2.42 -12.42
C SER A 27 -14.02 1.51 -11.22
N SER A 28 -13.08 1.93 -10.38
CA SER A 28 -12.74 1.33 -9.08
C SER A 28 -12.48 2.40 -8.02
N ASP A 29 -12.52 2.01 -6.74
CA ASP A 29 -12.10 2.82 -5.59
C ASP A 29 -10.78 2.25 -5.00
N PRO A 30 -9.63 2.42 -5.67
CA PRO A 30 -8.40 1.72 -5.31
C PRO A 30 -7.71 2.24 -4.04
N TYR A 31 -7.01 1.34 -3.38
CA TYR A 31 -6.08 1.57 -2.27
C TYR A 31 -5.01 0.48 -2.25
N VAL A 32 -3.87 0.74 -1.62
CA VAL A 32 -2.77 -0.23 -1.49
C VAL A 32 -2.67 -0.68 -0.04
N ILE A 33 -2.44 -1.97 0.18
CA ILE A 33 -2.07 -2.52 1.49
C ILE A 33 -0.61 -2.93 1.42
N VAL A 34 0.20 -2.45 2.36
CA VAL A 34 1.57 -2.94 2.56
C VAL A 34 1.61 -3.84 3.78
N LYS A 35 2.18 -5.03 3.64
CA LYS A 35 2.43 -5.96 4.76
C LYS A 35 3.91 -6.25 4.92
N LEU A 36 4.39 -6.22 6.16
CA LEU A 36 5.72 -6.67 6.56
C LEU A 36 5.55 -7.54 7.82
N GLY A 37 5.58 -8.86 7.64
CA GLY A 37 5.28 -9.80 8.73
C GLY A 37 3.87 -9.59 9.29
N LYS A 38 3.78 -9.21 10.57
CA LYS A 38 2.51 -8.91 11.25
C LYS A 38 2.03 -7.47 11.03
N GLN A 39 2.89 -6.58 10.55
CA GLN A 39 2.53 -5.19 10.28
C GLN A 39 1.72 -5.10 8.99
N LYS A 40 0.64 -4.33 9.03
CA LYS A 40 -0.23 -4.06 7.89
C LYS A 40 -0.62 -2.59 7.88
N TYR A 41 -0.23 -1.89 6.83
CA TYR A 41 -0.59 -0.49 6.59
C TYR A 41 -1.43 -0.38 5.32
N ARG A 42 -2.29 0.63 5.24
CA ARG A 42 -3.12 0.90 4.07
C ARG A 42 -3.03 2.37 3.72
N THR A 43 -3.05 2.68 2.42
CA THR A 43 -3.21 4.06 1.94
C THR A 43 -4.65 4.53 2.10
N ARG A 44 -4.89 5.82 1.86
CA ARG A 44 -6.24 6.31 1.59
C ARG A 44 -6.86 5.62 0.37
N VAL A 45 -8.19 5.56 0.36
CA VAL A 45 -8.99 5.14 -0.80
C VAL A 45 -9.15 6.33 -1.73
N VAL A 46 -8.81 6.16 -3.01
CA VAL A 46 -9.11 7.16 -4.05
C VAL A 46 -10.38 6.71 -4.74
N LYS A 47 -11.43 7.54 -4.73
CA LYS A 47 -12.73 7.16 -5.29
C LYS A 47 -12.75 7.31 -6.80
N ARG A 48 -13.38 6.35 -7.47
CA ARG A 48 -13.71 6.33 -8.90
C ARG A 48 -12.56 6.76 -9.81
N ASN A 49 -11.40 6.14 -9.63
CA ASN A 49 -10.23 6.48 -10.42
C ASN A 49 -9.40 5.22 -10.69
N LEU A 50 -9.18 4.91 -11.97
CA LEU A 50 -8.32 3.78 -12.40
C LEU A 50 -6.84 4.16 -12.47
N ASN A 51 -6.53 5.46 -12.36
CA ASN A 51 -5.18 6.02 -12.32
C ASN A 51 -5.00 6.86 -11.02
N PRO A 52 -5.15 6.23 -9.84
CA PRO A 52 -5.11 6.96 -8.57
C PRO A 52 -3.71 7.48 -8.25
N GLU A 53 -3.62 8.68 -7.68
CA GLU A 53 -2.40 9.18 -7.06
C GLU A 53 -2.58 9.22 -5.54
N TRP A 54 -1.78 8.43 -4.83
CA TRP A 54 -1.76 8.41 -3.37
C TRP A 54 -0.71 9.38 -2.83
N ASN A 55 0.51 9.35 -3.38
CA ASN A 55 1.66 10.13 -2.89
C ASN A 55 1.76 10.07 -1.36
N GLU A 56 1.68 8.85 -0.81
CA GLU A 56 1.59 8.60 0.63
C GLU A 56 2.79 7.79 1.11
N ASP A 57 3.41 8.23 2.21
CA ASP A 57 4.53 7.53 2.85
C ASP A 57 4.03 6.60 3.95
N LEU A 58 4.35 5.31 3.82
CA LEU A 58 4.10 4.31 4.86
C LEU A 58 5.44 3.89 5.47
N THR A 59 5.55 3.98 6.80
CA THR A 59 6.77 3.60 7.53
C THR A 59 6.50 2.34 8.34
N LEU A 60 7.30 1.30 8.11
CA LEU A 60 7.22 0.02 8.81
C LEU A 60 8.52 -0.27 9.56
N SER A 61 8.41 -0.90 10.73
CA SER A 61 9.57 -1.30 11.53
C SER A 61 10.11 -2.64 11.06
N ILE A 62 11.38 -2.72 10.72
CA ILE A 62 12.02 -3.98 10.37
C ILE A 62 12.44 -4.67 11.67
N VAL A 63 11.80 -5.79 11.99
CA VAL A 63 12.19 -6.68 13.11
C VAL A 63 13.04 -7.84 12.63
N ASP A 64 12.84 -8.27 11.37
CA ASP A 64 13.59 -9.35 10.72
C ASP A 64 13.82 -9.00 9.23
N LEU A 65 15.09 -9.00 8.80
CA LEU A 65 15.50 -8.69 7.42
C LEU A 65 15.12 -9.79 6.43
N SER A 66 14.84 -11.01 6.92
CA SER A 66 14.35 -12.11 6.09
C SER A 66 12.85 -12.02 5.80
N THR A 67 12.12 -11.15 6.50
CA THR A 67 10.67 -10.99 6.32
C THR A 67 10.38 -10.23 5.02
N PRO A 68 9.65 -10.82 4.06
CA PRO A 68 9.35 -10.16 2.80
C PRO A 68 8.26 -9.10 2.96
N VAL A 69 8.40 -8.01 2.20
CA VAL A 69 7.33 -7.03 1.99
C VAL A 69 6.33 -7.61 0.99
N LYS A 70 5.03 -7.49 1.29
CA LYS A 70 3.93 -7.89 0.40
C LYS A 70 3.01 -6.70 0.13
N LEU A 71 2.54 -6.61 -1.11
CA LEU A 71 1.57 -5.61 -1.60
C LEU A 71 0.27 -6.30 -2.02
#